data_AF-A0A9P1P0F8-F1
#
_entry.id   AF-A0A9P1P0F8-F1
#
_cell.length_a   1.000
_cell.length_b   1.000
_cell.length_c   1.000
_cell.angle_alpha   90.00
_cell.angle_beta   90.00
_cell.angle_gamma   90.00
#
_symmetry.space_group_name_H-M   'P 1'
#
loop_
_entity.id
_entity.type
_entity.pdbx_description
1 polymer ?
#
loop_
_entity_poly.entity_id
_entity_poly.type
_entity_poly.pdbx_seq_one_letter_code
_entity_poly.pdbx_strand_id
1 'polypeptide(L)'
;MTPNDEVTITALIHALARLNKKLPTNVCNQLAAISDVANNTKQLEAIAMNYTDLALLYEEECDRLMAEGSDRKKGYLPKFERDDYSKELSNLAEVAEVIFHSPDPVNASKETLNPSRGGKLKQFFRQLLK
;
A
#
# COMPACT_ATOMS: atom_id res chain seq x y z
N MET A 1 -7.08 2.09 12.08
CA MET A 1 -7.24 2.16 10.62
C MET A 1 -8.59 1.62 10.19
N THR A 2 -9.12 2.18 9.13
CA THR A 2 -10.35 1.79 8.44
C THR A 2 -10.01 1.00 7.16
N PRO A 3 -10.97 0.28 6.56
CA PRO A 3 -10.74 -0.38 5.27
C PRO A 3 -10.27 0.58 4.16
N ASN A 4 -10.69 1.85 4.20
CA ASN A 4 -10.21 2.86 3.25
C ASN A 4 -8.72 3.18 3.46
N ASP A 5 -8.26 3.18 4.71
CA ASP A 5 -6.84 3.42 5.04
C ASP A 5 -5.95 2.30 4.50
N GLU A 6 -6.43 1.05 4.53
CA GLU A 6 -5.75 -0.09 3.94
C GLU A 6 -5.67 -0.01 2.41
N VAL A 7 -6.77 0.43 1.77
CA VAL A 7 -6.79 0.69 0.32
C VAL A 7 -5.78 1.77 -0.04
N THR A 8 -5.74 2.88 0.69
CA THR A 8 -4.76 3.96 0.47
C THR A 8 -3.32 3.45 0.55
N ILE A 9 -2.97 2.72 1.62
CA ILE A 9 -1.59 2.22 1.79
C ILE A 9 -1.25 1.19 0.70
N THR A 10 -2.14 0.25 0.44
CA THR A 10 -1.91 -0.80 -0.55
C THR A 10 -1.78 -0.22 -1.95
N ALA A 11 -2.68 0.69 -2.33
CA ALA A 11 -2.64 1.39 -3.60
C ALA A 11 -1.33 2.16 -3.76
N LEU A 12 -0.89 2.86 -2.71
CA LEU A 12 0.35 3.62 -2.74
C LEU A 12 1.58 2.73 -2.91
N ILE A 13 1.67 1.61 -2.20
CA ILE A 13 2.78 0.65 -2.36
C ILE A 13 2.82 0.09 -3.78
N HIS A 14 1.66 -0.26 -4.35
CA HIS A 14 1.58 -0.74 -5.73
C HIS A 14 1.94 0.36 -6.75
N ALA A 15 1.49 1.58 -6.54
CA ALA A 15 1.81 2.73 -7.39
C ALA A 15 3.32 3.00 -7.38
N LEU A 16 3.96 2.96 -6.20
CA LEU A 16 5.41 3.07 -6.07
C LEU A 16 6.14 1.93 -6.79
N ALA A 17 5.64 0.71 -6.71
CA ALA A 17 6.24 -0.42 -7.42
C ALA A 17 6.07 -0.34 -8.94
N ARG A 18 4.97 0.25 -9.43
CA ARG A 18 4.74 0.50 -10.85
C ARG A 18 5.49 1.73 -11.37
N LEU A 19 5.92 2.61 -10.47
CA LEU A 19 6.71 3.78 -10.83
C LEU A 19 8.05 3.32 -11.42
N ASN A 20 8.24 3.56 -12.71
CA ASN A 20 9.46 3.21 -13.45
C ASN A 20 10.54 4.30 -13.40
N LYS A 21 10.44 5.21 -12.44
CA LYS A 21 11.37 6.32 -12.23
C LYS A 21 11.62 6.52 -10.74
N LYS A 22 12.72 7.20 -10.43
CA LYS A 22 13.00 7.61 -9.05
C LYS A 22 12.00 8.66 -8.61
N LEU A 23 11.56 8.55 -7.37
CA LEU A 23 10.82 9.61 -6.71
C LEU A 23 11.70 10.85 -6.56
N PRO A 24 11.14 12.05 -6.76
CA PRO A 24 11.78 13.28 -6.35
C PRO A 24 12.15 13.26 -4.86
N THR A 25 13.32 13.82 -4.51
CA THR A 25 13.83 13.84 -3.13
C THR A 25 12.85 14.46 -2.13
N ASN A 26 12.11 15.49 -2.54
CA ASN A 26 11.08 16.10 -1.69
C ASN A 26 9.96 15.10 -1.33
N VAL A 27 9.52 14.28 -2.29
CA VAL A 27 8.47 13.27 -2.06
C VAL A 27 9.01 12.15 -1.17
N CYS A 28 10.25 11.68 -1.39
CA CYS A 28 10.89 10.71 -0.49
C CYS A 28 10.99 11.24 0.95
N ASN A 29 11.41 12.49 1.13
CA ASN A 29 11.53 13.09 2.46
C ASN A 29 10.16 13.26 3.14
N GLN A 30 9.12 13.57 2.37
CA GLN A 30 7.75 13.64 2.89
C GLN A 30 7.22 12.27 3.32
N LEU A 31 7.49 11.21 2.54
CA LEU A 31 7.13 9.84 2.91
C LEU A 31 7.89 9.39 4.17
N ALA A 32 9.20 9.66 4.24
CA ALA A 32 10.04 9.30 5.38
C ALA A 32 9.70 10.08 6.66
N ALA A 33 9.07 11.25 6.55
CA ALA A 33 8.67 12.07 7.69
C ALA A 33 7.41 11.55 8.40
N ILE A 34 6.67 10.62 7.81
CA ILE A 34 5.47 10.05 8.42
C ILE A 34 5.88 8.99 9.44
N SER A 35 5.80 9.34 10.72
CA SER A 35 6.25 8.47 11.83
C SER A 35 5.28 7.34 12.18
N ASP A 36 4.01 7.45 11.79
CA ASP A 36 2.96 6.46 12.05
C ASP A 36 2.06 6.37 10.83
N VAL A 37 2.34 5.40 9.98
CA VAL A 37 1.64 5.23 8.70
C VAL A 37 0.17 4.87 8.92
N ALA A 38 -0.14 4.11 9.96
CA ALA A 38 -1.48 3.67 10.26
C ALA A 38 -2.42 4.83 10.61
N ASN A 39 -1.92 5.85 11.30
CA ASN A 39 -2.74 7.00 11.72
C ASN A 39 -2.63 8.22 10.81
N ASN A 40 -1.74 8.21 9.80
CA ASN A 40 -1.49 9.35 8.91
C ASN A 40 -1.77 9.04 7.42
N THR A 41 -2.70 8.12 7.13
CA THR A 41 -3.09 7.75 5.77
C THR A 41 -3.56 8.92 4.89
N LYS A 42 -4.24 9.91 5.46
CA LYS A 42 -4.61 11.15 4.73
C LYS A 42 -3.39 11.96 4.27
N GLN A 43 -2.30 11.93 5.05
CA GLN A 43 -1.06 12.58 4.65
C GLN A 43 -0.37 11.79 3.55
N LEU A 44 -0.41 10.46 3.61
CA LEU A 44 0.10 9.59 2.53
C LEU A 44 -0.61 9.84 1.21
N GLU A 45 -1.94 9.93 1.25
CA GLU A 45 -2.76 10.28 0.09
C GLU A 45 -2.36 11.65 -0.46
N ALA A 46 -2.24 12.68 0.39
CA ALA A 46 -1.84 14.02 -0.05
C ALA A 46 -0.44 14.03 -0.70
N ILE A 47 0.50 13.24 -0.18
CA ILE A 47 1.84 13.09 -0.76
C ILE A 47 1.78 12.40 -2.12
N ALA A 48 0.98 11.35 -2.25
CA ALA A 48 0.77 10.64 -3.51
C ALA A 48 0.19 11.58 -4.59
N MET A 49 -0.82 12.36 -4.21
CA MET A 49 -1.51 13.31 -5.09
C MET A 49 -0.65 14.52 -5.48
N ASN A 50 0.35 14.88 -4.68
CA ASN A 50 1.24 16.00 -4.96
C ASN A 50 2.26 15.74 -6.08
N TYR A 51 2.43 14.48 -6.52
CA TYR A 51 3.33 14.12 -7.60
C TYR A 51 2.57 13.46 -8.74
N THR A 52 2.39 14.16 -9.85
CA THR A 52 1.47 13.79 -10.94
C THR A 52 1.57 12.33 -11.39
N ASP A 53 2.77 11.82 -11.68
CA ASP A 53 2.91 10.43 -12.14
C ASP A 53 2.60 9.40 -11.04
N LEU A 54 2.86 9.73 -9.78
CA LEU A 54 2.49 8.87 -8.66
C LEU A 54 0.98 8.95 -8.40
N ALA A 55 0.38 10.14 -8.51
CA ALA A 55 -1.05 10.36 -8.37
C ALA A 55 -1.85 9.50 -9.37
N LEU A 56 -1.46 9.53 -10.65
CA LEU A 56 -2.12 8.72 -11.69
C LEU A 56 -2.06 7.23 -11.37
N LEU A 57 -0.89 6.71 -11.00
CA LEU A 57 -0.74 5.30 -10.64
C LEU A 57 -1.48 4.96 -9.35
N TYR A 58 -1.51 5.87 -8.38
CA TYR A 58 -2.22 5.70 -7.12
C TYR A 58 -3.74 5.62 -7.34
N GLU A 59 -4.31 6.52 -8.16
CA GLU A 59 -5.73 6.51 -8.51
C GLU A 59 -6.11 5.22 -9.27
N GLU A 60 -5.31 4.79 -10.25
CA GLU A 60 -5.53 3.52 -10.96
C GLU A 60 -5.57 2.31 -10.01
N GLU A 61 -4.67 2.29 -9.01
CA GLU A 61 -4.61 1.22 -8.02
C GLU A 61 -5.75 1.30 -7.01
N CYS A 62 -6.19 2.50 -6.62
CA CYS A 62 -7.38 2.70 -5.80
C CYS A 62 -8.63 2.16 -6.51
N ASP A 63 -8.83 2.51 -7.78
CA ASP A 63 -9.95 2.05 -8.59
C ASP A 63 -9.92 0.53 -8.76
N ARG A 64 -8.74 -0.06 -9.00
CA ARG A 64 -8.55 -1.51 -9.09
C ARG A 64 -8.96 -2.22 -7.80
N LEU A 65 -8.45 -1.77 -6.65
CA LEU A 65 -8.75 -2.36 -5.35
C LEU A 65 -10.22 -2.17 -4.95
N MET A 66 -10.81 -1.04 -5.30
CA MET A 66 -12.24 -0.77 -5.06
C MET A 66 -13.15 -1.59 -5.97
N ALA A 67 -12.76 -1.84 -7.22
CA ALA A 67 -13.47 -2.73 -8.13
C ALA A 67 -13.40 -4.19 -7.66
N GLU A 68 -12.21 -4.67 -7.28
CA GLU A 68 -12.02 -5.99 -6.65
C GLU A 68 -12.84 -6.10 -5.35
N GLY A 69 -12.88 -5.05 -4.53
CA GLY A 69 -13.71 -4.94 -3.32
C GLY A 69 -15.23 -4.90 -3.57
N SER A 70 -15.67 -4.29 -4.67
CA SER A 70 -17.07 -4.22 -5.10
C SER A 70 -17.56 -5.59 -5.58
N ASP A 71 -16.72 -6.34 -6.29
CA ASP A 71 -17.04 -7.71 -6.68
C ASP A 71 -17.02 -8.66 -5.47
N ARG A 72 -16.14 -8.43 -4.48
CA ARG A 72 -16.20 -9.10 -3.15
C ARG A 72 -17.53 -8.87 -2.42
N LYS A 73 -18.13 -7.67 -2.53
CA LYS A 73 -19.45 -7.36 -1.94
C LYS A 73 -20.63 -8.09 -2.61
N LYS A 74 -20.47 -8.64 -3.82
CA LYS A 74 -21.54 -9.35 -4.54
C LYS A 74 -21.74 -10.82 -4.13
N GLY A 75 -21.11 -11.27 -3.04
CA GLY A 75 -21.50 -12.51 -2.35
C GLY A 75 -20.72 -13.77 -2.74
N TYR A 76 -19.55 -13.65 -3.37
CA TYR A 76 -18.65 -14.78 -3.62
C TYR A 76 -17.43 -14.72 -2.69
N LEU A 77 -17.43 -15.57 -1.65
CA LEU A 77 -16.31 -15.97 -0.74
C LEU A 77 -16.15 -15.21 0.60
N PRO A 78 -15.40 -15.77 1.57
CA PRO A 78 -15.87 -16.20 2.90
C PRO A 78 -15.82 -15.05 3.92
N LYS A 79 -16.59 -15.18 5.02
CA LYS A 79 -16.44 -14.30 6.18
C LYS A 79 -15.02 -14.42 6.74
N PHE A 80 -14.21 -13.39 6.60
CA PHE A 80 -13.01 -13.23 7.41
C PHE A 80 -13.44 -12.91 8.85
N GLU A 81 -13.05 -13.76 9.80
CA GLU A 81 -13.26 -13.49 11.22
C GLU A 81 -12.38 -12.32 11.65
N ARG A 82 -12.94 -11.40 12.44
CA ARG A 82 -12.35 -10.08 12.78
C ARG A 82 -10.98 -10.15 13.46
N ASP A 83 -10.57 -11.30 13.99
CA ASP A 83 -9.30 -11.45 14.71
C ASP A 83 -8.08 -11.52 13.78
N ASP A 84 -8.20 -12.15 12.59
CA ASP A 84 -7.11 -12.17 11.59
C ASP A 84 -6.90 -10.78 10.96
N TYR A 85 -7.98 -10.00 10.86
CA TYR A 85 -7.97 -8.64 10.34
C TYR A 85 -6.98 -7.75 11.11
N SER A 86 -6.94 -7.85 12.45
CA SER A 86 -6.08 -7.01 13.30
C SER A 86 -4.57 -7.26 13.10
N LYS A 87 -4.18 -8.51 12.84
CA LYS A 87 -2.78 -8.91 12.57
C LYS A 87 -2.37 -8.52 11.17
N GLU A 88 -3.24 -8.75 10.19
CA GLU A 88 -3.01 -8.31 8.82
C GLU A 88 -2.87 -6.79 8.73
N LEU A 89 -3.69 -6.04 9.47
CA LEU A 89 -3.60 -4.58 9.60
C LEU A 89 -2.29 -4.10 10.21
N SER A 90 -1.87 -4.71 11.33
CA SER A 90 -0.62 -4.34 12.00
C SER A 90 0.57 -4.64 11.10
N ASN A 91 0.53 -5.77 10.38
CA ASN A 91 1.55 -6.11 9.40
C ASN A 91 1.57 -5.10 8.26
N LEU A 92 0.42 -4.69 7.68
CA LEU A 92 0.38 -3.73 6.56
C LEU A 92 1.11 -2.42 6.89
N ALA A 93 0.80 -1.86 8.06
CA ALA A 93 1.39 -0.61 8.52
C ALA A 93 2.90 -0.77 8.72
N GLU A 94 3.35 -1.87 9.35
CA GLU A 94 4.77 -2.17 9.54
C GLU A 94 5.51 -2.32 8.20
N VAL A 95 4.91 -3.02 7.22
CA VAL A 95 5.49 -3.13 5.87
C VAL A 95 5.58 -1.76 5.21
N ALA A 96 4.52 -0.98 5.31
CA ALA A 96 4.44 0.34 4.69
C ALA A 96 5.48 1.29 5.29
N GLU A 97 5.70 1.25 6.61
CA GLU A 97 6.77 2.01 7.27
C GLU A 97 8.15 1.64 6.71
N VAL A 98 8.47 0.34 6.61
CA VAL A 98 9.73 -0.13 6.03
C VAL A 98 9.93 0.39 4.60
N ILE A 99 8.87 0.41 3.80
CA ILE A 99 8.91 0.91 2.42
C ILE A 99 9.08 2.43 2.37
N PHE A 100 8.25 3.18 3.10
CA PHE A 100 8.20 4.64 3.02
C PHE A 100 9.40 5.31 3.70
N HIS A 101 10.00 4.65 4.70
CA HIS A 101 11.24 5.12 5.34
C HIS A 101 12.50 4.62 4.63
N SER A 102 12.36 3.79 3.58
CA SER A 102 13.48 3.39 2.75
C SER A 102 14.08 4.59 2.01
N PRO A 103 15.42 4.65 1.85
CA PRO A 103 16.07 5.60 0.96
C PRO A 103 15.58 5.54 -0.50
N ASP A 104 15.03 4.39 -0.91
CA ASP A 104 14.42 4.18 -2.22
C ASP A 104 13.07 3.43 -2.06
N PRO A 105 11.97 4.17 -1.86
CA PRO A 105 10.64 3.58 -1.67
C PRO A 105 10.13 2.83 -2.91
N VAL A 106 10.58 3.22 -4.11
CA VAL A 106 10.20 2.58 -5.37
C VAL A 106 10.79 1.18 -5.45
N ASN A 107 12.10 1.06 -5.20
CA ASN A 107 12.75 -0.26 -5.19
C ASN A 107 12.29 -1.11 -4.01
N ALA A 108 12.12 -0.52 -2.81
CA ALA A 108 11.59 -1.25 -1.65
C ALA A 108 10.18 -1.82 -1.91
N SER A 109 9.32 -1.05 -2.58
CA SER A 109 7.98 -1.52 -3.00
C SER A 109 8.08 -2.66 -4.00
N LYS A 110 8.94 -2.53 -5.02
CA LYS A 110 9.18 -3.59 -6.02
C LYS A 110 9.68 -4.87 -5.37
N GLU A 111 10.64 -4.79 -4.47
CA GLU A 111 11.20 -5.96 -3.79
C GLU A 111 10.18 -6.63 -2.87
N THR A 112 9.36 -5.84 -2.19
CA THR A 112 8.26 -6.34 -1.35
C THR A 112 7.22 -7.09 -2.17
N LEU A 113 6.88 -6.58 -3.36
CA LEU A 113 5.91 -7.20 -4.26
C LEU A 113 6.51 -8.30 -5.16
N ASN A 114 7.84 -8.41 -5.26
CA ASN A 114 8.49 -9.37 -6.13
C ASN A 114 8.50 -10.78 -5.50
N PRO A 115 7.85 -11.78 -6.15
CA PRO A 115 7.68 -13.13 -5.59
C PRO A 115 8.98 -13.95 -5.48
N SER A 116 10.09 -13.47 -6.06
CA SER A 116 11.41 -14.13 -6.06
C SER A 116 12.32 -13.67 -4.93
N ARG A 117 12.00 -12.57 -4.23
CA ARG A 117 12.83 -11.99 -3.16
C ARG A 117 12.11 -11.82 -1.81
N GLY A 118 10.78 -11.71 -1.79
CA GLY A 118 10.00 -11.48 -0.57
C GLY A 118 9.52 -12.76 0.14
N GLY A 119 9.95 -12.97 1.38
CA GLY A 119 9.47 -14.02 2.30
C GLY A 119 8.05 -13.76 2.84
N LYS A 120 7.84 -13.72 4.17
CA LYS A 120 6.52 -13.53 4.83
C LYS A 120 5.64 -12.40 4.23
N LEU A 121 6.26 -11.34 3.72
CA LEU A 121 5.61 -10.20 3.06
C LEU A 121 4.82 -10.60 1.79
N LYS A 122 5.30 -11.63 1.05
CA LYS A 122 4.60 -12.21 -0.11
C LYS A 122 3.29 -12.90 0.29
N GLN A 123 3.29 -13.62 1.41
CA GLN A 123 2.07 -14.29 1.90
C GLN A 123 1.04 -13.25 2.32
N PHE A 124 1.50 -12.18 2.97
CA PHE A 124 0.67 -11.07 3.40
C PHE A 124 -0.07 -10.40 2.23
N PHE A 125 0.63 -9.87 1.21
CA PHE A 125 -0.05 -9.25 0.06
C PHE A 125 -0.88 -10.24 -0.76
N ARG A 126 -0.49 -11.52 -0.82
CA ARG A 126 -1.27 -12.57 -1.48
C ARG A 126 -2.56 -12.90 -0.71
N GLN A 127 -2.57 -12.79 0.62
CA GLN A 127 -3.75 -12.97 1.46
C GLN A 127 -4.69 -11.76 1.35
N LEU A 128 -4.14 -10.55 1.39
CA LEU A 128 -4.90 -9.30 1.25
C LEU A 128 -5.68 -9.21 -0.09
N LEU A 129 -5.12 -9.80 -1.15
CA LEU A 129 -5.68 -9.80 -2.51
C LEU A 129 -6.49 -11.07 -2.87
N LYS A 130 -6.63 -12.05 -1.97
CA LYS A 130 -7.48 -13.23 -2.18
C LYS A 130 -8.93 -13.01 -1.73
#